data_AF-A0A5A8DQR3-F1
#
_entry.id   AF-A0A5A8DQR3-F1
#
_cell.length_a   1.000
_cell.length_b   1.000
_cell.length_c   1.000
_cell.angle_alpha   90.00
_cell.angle_beta   90.00
_cell.angle_gamma   90.00
#
_symmetry.space_group_name_H-M   'P 1'
#
loop_
_entity.id
_entity.type
_entity.pdbx_description
1 polymer ?
#
loop_
_entity_poly.entity_id
_entity_poly.type
_entity_poly.pdbx_seq_one_letter_code
_entity_poly.pdbx_strand_id
1 'polypeptide(L)'
;MVRYRRPSVASIGPGAPQAPTLGGQVVVIRGKDLGPTRPVVHLGPYNCTVLSSSMTTVECRTSHGQGVSLPVAVAVRDQTSDDGVRYSYNRPVVQAVVPAHGPTSGRTRPTISADRMTEIPGERLVDVLLHNDTTIRFFMPEGFGEDLTVRVTVGGQASREAVTFSYDPPVVDGVSRADKDPAACQDRERVYLVNLPGGATREASRTVPAECFDTRGGYALLVEGESFGRSGAFVSIGGRECRVVSQTHNRITCEAPQGFGDRLGVV
;
A
#
# COMPACT_ATOMS: atom_id res chain seq x y z
N MET A 1 53.77 -34.41 -5.89
CA MET A 1 52.74 -33.47 -5.38
C MET A 1 51.46 -34.25 -5.15
N VAL A 2 50.87 -34.18 -3.94
CA VAL A 2 49.63 -34.90 -3.60
C VAL A 2 48.47 -33.91 -3.69
N ARG A 3 47.38 -34.29 -4.36
CA ARG A 3 46.17 -33.47 -4.51
C ARG A 3 44.99 -34.23 -3.93
N TYR A 4 44.40 -33.68 -2.86
CA TYR A 4 43.17 -34.22 -2.30
C TYR A 4 41.98 -33.93 -3.22
N ARG A 5 40.91 -34.72 -3.08
CA ARG A 5 39.65 -34.45 -3.77
C ARG A 5 39.01 -33.18 -3.21
N ARG A 6 38.22 -32.53 -4.05
CA ARG A 6 37.37 -31.40 -3.65
C ARG A 6 36.16 -31.92 -2.87
N PRO A 7 35.65 -31.16 -1.88
CA PRO A 7 34.41 -31.49 -1.21
C PRO A 7 33.26 -31.52 -2.22
N SER A 8 32.28 -32.42 -2.05
CA SER A 8 31.08 -32.47 -2.89
C SER A 8 29.84 -32.44 -2.01
N VAL A 9 28.92 -31.52 -2.27
CA VAL A 9 27.64 -31.45 -1.55
C VAL A 9 26.58 -32.23 -2.32
N ALA A 10 25.92 -33.16 -1.65
CA ALA A 10 24.86 -34.00 -2.22
C ALA A 10 23.46 -33.48 -1.85
N SER A 11 23.27 -33.00 -0.62
CA SER A 11 21.99 -32.45 -0.16
C SER A 11 22.16 -31.53 1.03
N ILE A 12 21.19 -30.63 1.23
CA ILE A 12 21.02 -29.83 2.44
C ILE A 12 19.57 -29.95 2.91
N GLY A 13 19.34 -29.99 4.22
CA GLY A 13 18.00 -29.90 4.76
C GLY A 13 17.94 -29.92 6.28
N PRO A 14 16.81 -29.52 6.89
CA PRO A 14 15.61 -29.04 6.22
C PRO A 14 15.79 -27.64 5.60
N GLY A 15 15.03 -27.32 4.54
CA GLY A 15 14.95 -25.98 3.93
C GLY A 15 13.51 -25.46 3.97
N ALA A 16 13.12 -24.53 3.09
CA ALA A 16 11.72 -24.14 2.95
C ALA A 16 10.80 -25.37 2.81
N PRO A 17 9.64 -25.43 3.52
CA PRO A 17 8.96 -24.35 4.25
C PRO A 17 9.35 -24.20 5.73
N GLN A 18 10.46 -24.81 6.16
CA GLN A 18 10.91 -24.85 7.56
C GLN A 18 12.09 -23.91 7.84
N ALA A 19 12.43 -23.01 6.92
CA ALA A 19 13.61 -22.14 6.96
C ALA A 19 13.28 -20.68 7.28
N PRO A 20 13.24 -20.25 8.55
CA PRO A 20 12.89 -18.88 8.93
C PRO A 20 13.94 -17.90 8.39
N THR A 21 13.52 -16.73 7.92
CA THR A 21 14.44 -15.70 7.43
C THR A 21 15.26 -15.06 8.55
N LEU A 22 14.77 -15.11 9.80
CA LEU A 22 15.55 -14.77 11.01
C LEU A 22 16.80 -15.66 11.21
N GLY A 23 16.89 -16.78 10.49
CA GLY A 23 17.92 -17.78 10.69
C GLY A 23 17.68 -18.62 11.94
N GLY A 24 18.75 -19.21 12.47
CA GLY A 24 18.70 -20.07 13.65
C GLY A 24 18.30 -21.51 13.39
N GLN A 25 17.88 -21.86 12.16
CA GLN A 25 17.58 -23.23 11.78
C GLN A 25 18.87 -24.05 11.75
N VAL A 26 18.83 -25.24 12.34
CA VAL A 26 19.89 -26.23 12.20
C VAL A 26 19.64 -27.04 10.95
N VAL A 27 20.60 -27.00 10.02
CA VAL A 27 20.55 -27.72 8.74
C VAL A 27 21.70 -28.71 8.65
N VAL A 28 21.42 -29.84 8.01
CA VAL A 28 22.37 -30.93 7.78
C VAL A 28 22.72 -30.98 6.30
N ILE A 29 23.98 -30.73 6.02
CA ILE A 29 24.60 -30.87 4.71
C ILE A 29 25.21 -32.27 4.63
N ARG A 30 24.84 -33.04 3.61
CA ARG A 30 25.40 -34.37 3.33
C ARG A 30 26.23 -34.31 2.06
N GLY A 31 27.33 -35.05 2.04
CA GLY A 31 28.28 -35.00 0.94
C GLY A 31 29.44 -35.97 1.09
N LYS A 32 30.53 -35.67 0.39
CA LYS A 32 31.80 -36.39 0.46
C LYS A 32 32.93 -35.38 0.63
N ASP A 33 34.02 -35.82 1.25
CA ASP A 33 35.24 -35.05 1.43
C ASP A 33 35.01 -33.67 2.10
N LEU A 34 33.98 -33.55 2.95
CA LEU A 34 33.56 -32.28 3.57
C LEU A 34 34.50 -31.77 4.66
N GLY A 35 35.54 -32.54 5.00
CA GLY A 35 36.59 -32.17 5.94
C GLY A 35 36.13 -32.19 7.41
N PRO A 36 36.84 -32.88 8.31
CA PRO A 36 36.45 -32.94 9.72
C PRO A 36 36.83 -31.68 10.50
N THR A 37 37.68 -30.80 9.94
CA THR A 37 38.23 -29.64 10.65
C THR A 37 37.82 -28.33 10.00
N ARG A 38 36.90 -27.63 10.68
CA ARG A 38 36.51 -26.22 10.43
C ARG A 38 36.15 -25.90 8.97
N PRO A 39 35.17 -26.59 8.35
CA PRO A 39 34.61 -26.12 7.10
C PRO A 39 33.93 -24.76 7.29
N VAL A 40 33.90 -23.96 6.24
CA VAL A 40 33.11 -22.72 6.16
C VAL A 40 31.95 -22.99 5.22
N VAL A 41 30.73 -22.63 5.64
CA VAL A 41 29.52 -22.90 4.87
C VAL A 41 28.83 -21.59 4.52
N HIS A 42 28.50 -21.43 3.24
CA HIS A 42 27.75 -20.30 2.70
C HIS A 42 26.47 -20.78 2.01
N LEU A 43 25.39 -20.02 2.21
CA LEU A 43 24.10 -20.14 1.55
C LEU A 43 23.88 -18.86 0.73
N GLY A 44 24.36 -18.86 -0.51
CA GLY A 44 24.50 -17.62 -1.29
C GLY A 44 25.39 -16.61 -0.54
N PRO A 45 24.91 -15.39 -0.25
CA PRO A 45 25.68 -14.40 0.51
C PRO A 45 25.68 -14.62 2.03
N TYR A 46 24.85 -15.55 2.54
CA TYR A 46 24.65 -15.74 3.97
C TYR A 46 25.58 -16.81 4.54
N ASN A 47 26.01 -16.64 5.78
CA ASN A 47 26.87 -17.59 6.47
C ASN A 47 26.04 -18.65 7.19
N CYS A 48 26.57 -19.87 7.31
CA CYS A 48 26.01 -20.89 8.19
C CYS A 48 27.05 -21.28 9.24
N THR A 49 26.74 -21.03 10.52
CA THR A 49 27.66 -21.27 11.63
C THR A 49 27.77 -22.77 11.88
N VAL A 50 28.91 -23.37 11.56
CA VAL A 50 29.13 -24.82 11.72
C VAL A 50 29.07 -25.21 13.20
N LEU A 51 28.23 -26.20 13.50
CA LEU A 51 28.06 -26.82 14.81
C LEU A 51 28.88 -28.10 14.94
N SER A 52 28.83 -28.94 13.90
CA SER A 52 29.58 -30.19 13.83
C SER A 52 29.96 -30.50 12.37
N SER A 53 31.09 -31.19 12.16
CA SER A 53 31.55 -31.57 10.82
C SER A 53 32.27 -32.91 10.82
N SER A 54 32.02 -33.70 9.79
CA SER A 54 32.68 -34.97 9.48
C SER A 54 33.08 -35.00 8.00
N MET A 55 33.68 -36.10 7.54
CA MET A 55 33.97 -36.30 6.12
C MET A 55 32.73 -36.33 5.22
N THR A 56 31.55 -36.60 5.79
CA THR A 56 30.31 -36.83 5.00
C THR A 56 29.13 -35.96 5.42
N THR A 57 29.23 -35.28 6.56
CA THR A 57 28.15 -34.49 7.14
C THR A 57 28.67 -33.19 7.72
N VAL A 58 27.97 -32.08 7.49
CA VAL A 58 28.18 -30.82 8.19
C VAL A 58 26.83 -30.36 8.73
N GLU A 59 26.77 -30.16 10.04
CA GLU A 59 25.63 -29.56 10.70
C GLU A 59 25.96 -28.09 10.96
N CYS A 60 25.12 -27.19 10.51
CA CYS A 60 25.34 -25.77 10.70
C CYS A 60 24.03 -25.04 11.04
N ARG A 61 24.14 -23.92 11.74
CA ARG A 61 23.03 -23.04 12.08
C ARG A 61 23.00 -21.87 11.12
N THR A 62 21.90 -21.70 10.39
CA THR A 62 21.77 -20.64 9.39
C THR A 62 21.80 -19.26 10.04
N SER A 63 22.46 -18.28 9.41
CA SER A 63 22.25 -16.88 9.77
C SER A 63 20.91 -16.38 9.27
N HIS A 64 20.57 -15.16 9.68
CA HIS A 64 19.55 -14.35 9.05
C HIS A 64 19.79 -14.24 7.54
N GLY A 65 18.74 -14.32 6.74
CA GLY A 65 18.81 -14.22 5.28
C GLY A 65 17.48 -14.44 4.57
N GLN A 66 17.42 -14.07 3.29
CA GLN A 66 16.26 -14.26 2.41
C GLN A 66 16.63 -14.96 1.11
N GLY A 67 15.59 -15.33 0.37
CA GLY A 67 15.71 -15.71 -1.03
C GLY A 67 15.51 -17.19 -1.31
N VAL A 68 15.36 -17.47 -2.60
CA VAL A 68 15.07 -18.79 -3.14
C VAL A 68 16.25 -19.28 -3.98
N SER A 69 16.47 -20.59 -3.97
CA SER A 69 17.48 -21.24 -4.80
C SER A 69 18.89 -20.65 -4.64
N LEU A 70 19.29 -20.38 -3.39
CA LEU A 70 20.63 -19.92 -3.05
C LEU A 70 21.64 -21.07 -3.24
N PRO A 71 22.80 -20.84 -3.88
CA PRO A 71 23.82 -21.86 -4.01
C PRO A 71 24.40 -22.21 -2.63
N VAL A 72 24.57 -23.51 -2.37
CA VAL A 72 25.22 -24.00 -1.16
C VAL A 72 26.68 -24.27 -1.45
N ALA A 73 27.57 -23.59 -0.75
CA ALA A 73 29.01 -23.78 -0.87
C ALA A 73 29.61 -24.20 0.46
N VAL A 74 30.38 -25.29 0.45
CA VAL A 74 31.21 -25.72 1.58
C VAL A 74 32.67 -25.53 1.18
N ALA A 75 33.36 -24.64 1.89
CA ALA A 75 34.78 -24.41 1.73
C ALA A 75 35.57 -25.15 2.81
N VAL A 76 36.52 -25.97 2.38
CA VAL A 76 37.47 -26.70 3.23
C VAL A 76 38.87 -26.23 2.84
N ARG A 77 39.46 -25.38 3.69
CA ARG A 77 40.74 -24.71 3.39
C ARG A 77 40.66 -23.95 2.07
N ASP A 78 41.46 -24.35 1.08
CA ASP A 78 41.63 -23.76 -0.25
C ASP A 78 40.72 -24.40 -1.31
N GLN A 79 39.86 -25.34 -0.93
CA GLN A 79 38.92 -26.01 -1.83
C GLN A 79 37.48 -25.64 -1.50
N THR A 80 36.68 -25.33 -2.52
CA THR A 80 35.23 -25.10 -2.40
C THR A 80 34.49 -26.20 -3.13
N SER A 81 33.32 -26.57 -2.62
CA SER A 81 32.49 -27.62 -3.20
C SER A 81 31.90 -27.26 -4.55
N ASP A 82 31.51 -28.28 -5.30
CA ASP A 82 30.83 -28.11 -6.59
C ASP A 82 29.49 -27.37 -6.43
N ASP A 83 29.09 -26.64 -7.47
CA ASP A 83 27.80 -25.98 -7.53
C ASP A 83 26.72 -26.97 -8.00
N GLY A 84 25.59 -27.03 -7.29
CA GLY A 84 24.47 -27.89 -7.70
C GLY A 84 23.39 -28.06 -6.64
N VAL A 85 23.75 -27.91 -5.37
CA VAL A 85 22.78 -27.93 -4.26
C VAL A 85 22.28 -26.52 -4.00
N ARG A 86 20.97 -26.43 -3.74
CA ARG A 86 20.26 -25.18 -3.53
C ARG A 86 19.57 -25.19 -2.18
N TYR A 87 19.55 -24.02 -1.54
CA TYR A 87 18.83 -23.78 -0.31
C TYR A 87 17.86 -22.62 -0.50
N SER A 88 16.68 -22.70 0.13
CA SER A 88 15.70 -21.63 0.07
C SER A 88 15.21 -21.32 1.46
N TYR A 89 15.19 -20.03 1.81
CA TYR A 89 14.47 -19.54 2.97
C TYR A 89 12.98 -19.50 2.70
N ASN A 90 12.18 -19.43 3.76
CA ASN A 90 10.74 -19.29 3.66
C ASN A 90 10.36 -18.00 2.94
N ARG A 91 9.29 -18.08 2.13
CA ARG A 91 8.62 -16.89 1.60
C ARG A 91 8.06 -16.04 2.74
N PRO A 92 7.96 -14.71 2.57
CA PRO A 92 7.28 -13.85 3.52
C PRO A 92 5.78 -14.18 3.59
N VAL A 93 5.16 -13.90 4.73
CA VAL A 93 3.70 -14.04 4.91
C VAL A 93 3.17 -12.71 5.45
N VAL A 94 2.33 -12.04 4.68
CA VAL A 94 1.63 -10.83 5.14
C VAL A 94 0.50 -11.26 6.06
N GLN A 95 0.53 -10.79 7.31
CA GLN A 95 -0.49 -11.08 8.32
C GLN A 95 -1.58 -10.03 8.34
N ALA A 96 -1.20 -8.75 8.23
CA ALA A 96 -2.14 -7.64 8.25
C ALA A 96 -1.54 -6.38 7.62
N VAL A 97 -2.41 -5.47 7.21
CA VAL A 97 -2.09 -4.08 6.88
C VAL A 97 -2.95 -3.21 7.77
N VAL A 98 -2.34 -2.29 8.51
CA VAL A 98 -3.01 -1.45 9.51
C VAL A 98 -2.63 0.02 9.31
N PRO A 99 -3.60 0.92 9.05
CA PRO A 99 -5.01 0.63 8.80
C PRO A 99 -5.21 -0.18 7.51
N ALA A 100 -6.32 -0.92 7.43
CA ALA A 100 -6.68 -1.72 6.24
C ALA A 100 -7.38 -0.88 5.15
N HIS A 101 -7.53 0.43 5.39
CA HIS A 101 -8.07 1.37 4.43
C HIS A 101 -7.48 2.77 4.62
N GLY A 102 -7.75 3.68 3.69
CA GLY A 102 -7.32 5.07 3.76
C GLY A 102 -7.71 5.92 2.55
N PRO A 103 -7.47 7.24 2.60
CA PRO A 103 -7.99 8.16 1.60
C PRO A 103 -7.28 7.99 0.26
N THR A 104 -7.97 8.31 -0.84
CA THR A 104 -7.41 8.22 -2.20
C THR A 104 -6.12 9.01 -2.41
N SER A 105 -5.84 10.00 -1.54
CA SER A 105 -4.62 10.83 -1.56
C SER A 105 -3.36 10.14 -1.07
N GLY A 106 -3.44 8.94 -0.50
CA GLY A 106 -2.26 8.20 -0.01
C GLY A 106 -1.51 8.86 1.16
N ARG A 107 -2.08 9.92 1.77
CA ARG A 107 -1.41 10.69 2.85
C ARG A 107 -1.29 9.96 4.19
N THR A 108 -1.63 8.68 4.24
CA THR A 108 -1.50 7.84 5.44
C THR A 108 -0.22 7.02 5.39
N ARG A 109 0.16 6.47 6.55
CA ARG A 109 1.35 5.66 6.72
C ARG A 109 0.98 4.29 7.30
N PRO A 110 0.47 3.35 6.47
CA PRO A 110 0.11 2.04 6.95
C PRO A 110 1.34 1.26 7.41
N THR A 111 1.09 0.35 8.35
CA THR A 111 2.05 -0.65 8.81
C THR A 111 1.60 -2.01 8.29
N ILE A 112 2.45 -2.67 7.53
CA ILE A 112 2.28 -4.08 7.18
C ILE A 112 2.94 -4.90 8.29
N SER A 113 2.18 -5.80 8.91
CA SER A 113 2.75 -6.87 9.72
C SER A 113 2.95 -8.07 8.81
N ALA A 114 4.20 -8.50 8.66
CA ALA A 114 4.56 -9.63 7.82
C ALA A 114 5.56 -10.51 8.56
N ASP A 115 5.29 -11.81 8.69
CA ASP A 115 6.28 -12.76 9.21
C ASP A 115 7.28 -13.11 8.11
N ARG A 116 8.54 -13.33 8.51
CA ARG A 116 9.62 -13.84 7.65
C ARG A 116 10.04 -12.86 6.55
N MET A 117 10.16 -11.59 6.88
CA MET A 117 10.85 -10.62 6.04
C MET A 117 12.30 -10.50 6.46
N THR A 118 13.21 -10.29 5.53
CA THR A 118 14.54 -9.73 5.78
C THR A 118 14.90 -8.92 4.54
N GLU A 119 15.21 -7.64 4.70
CA GLU A 119 15.71 -6.66 3.71
C GLU A 119 15.11 -6.71 2.27
N ILE A 120 14.42 -5.65 1.85
CA ILE A 120 13.89 -5.53 0.48
C ILE A 120 15.01 -5.01 -0.44
N PRO A 121 15.59 -5.80 -1.37
CA PRO A 121 16.59 -5.31 -2.31
C PRO A 121 15.89 -4.83 -3.58
N GLY A 122 16.09 -3.56 -3.93
CA GLY A 122 15.66 -3.01 -5.23
C GLY A 122 14.37 -2.20 -5.19
N GLU A 123 14.58 -0.89 -5.34
CA GLU A 123 13.72 0.15 -5.93
C GLU A 123 12.71 0.96 -5.08
N ARG A 124 12.81 2.28 -5.33
CA ARG A 124 12.25 3.48 -4.68
C ARG A 124 12.18 3.46 -3.15
N LEU A 125 13.32 3.83 -2.56
CA LEU A 125 13.52 4.34 -1.19
C LEU A 125 12.54 5.46 -0.74
N VAL A 126 11.62 5.92 -1.60
CA VAL A 126 10.75 7.06 -1.31
C VAL A 126 9.49 6.65 -0.55
N ASP A 127 9.01 5.41 -0.73
CA ASP A 127 7.74 4.98 -0.15
C ASP A 127 7.94 4.12 1.11
N VAL A 128 8.97 3.28 1.21
CA VAL A 128 9.24 2.50 2.44
C VAL A 128 10.02 3.35 3.45
N LEU A 129 9.41 3.63 4.60
CA LEU A 129 9.95 4.46 5.67
C LEU A 129 10.91 3.70 6.58
N LEU A 130 10.49 2.49 6.98
CA LEU A 130 11.23 1.62 7.89
C LEU A 130 10.75 0.20 7.65
N HIS A 131 11.66 -0.76 7.74
CA HIS A 131 11.28 -2.16 7.82
C HIS A 131 12.20 -2.90 8.79
N ASN A 132 11.67 -4.00 9.32
CA ASN A 132 12.42 -5.02 10.03
C ASN A 132 11.84 -6.38 9.64
N ASP A 133 12.18 -7.42 10.41
CA ASP A 133 11.82 -8.79 10.03
C ASP A 133 10.34 -9.12 10.14
N THR A 134 9.59 -8.26 10.84
CA THR A 134 8.19 -8.48 11.17
C THR A 134 7.26 -7.34 10.71
N THR A 135 7.82 -6.20 10.32
CA THR A 135 7.05 -4.98 10.04
C THR A 135 7.63 -4.19 8.88
N ILE A 136 6.75 -3.64 8.04
CA ILE A 136 7.06 -2.58 7.07
C ILE A 136 6.19 -1.37 7.40
N ARG A 137 6.81 -0.19 7.45
CA ARG A 137 6.11 1.09 7.41
C ARG A 137 6.41 1.76 6.09
N PHE A 138 5.37 2.25 5.43
CA PHE A 138 5.50 2.88 4.12
C PHE A 138 4.47 4.00 3.95
N PHE A 139 4.69 4.88 2.98
CA PHE A 139 3.71 5.82 2.50
C PHE A 139 2.72 5.11 1.59
N MET A 140 1.44 5.30 1.87
CA MET A 140 0.40 4.79 0.99
C MET A 140 0.46 5.53 -0.37
N PRO A 141 0.43 4.81 -1.51
CA PRO A 141 0.37 5.48 -2.79
C PRO A 141 -1.01 6.12 -3.02
N GLU A 142 -1.05 7.17 -3.84
CA GLU A 142 -2.32 7.67 -4.37
C GLU A 142 -3.01 6.59 -5.22
N GLY A 143 -4.33 6.45 -5.09
CA GLY A 143 -5.08 5.43 -5.82
C GLY A 143 -6.57 5.40 -5.47
N PHE A 144 -7.26 4.38 -5.97
CA PHE A 144 -8.67 4.11 -5.72
C PHE A 144 -8.93 2.60 -5.86
N GLY A 145 -10.05 2.13 -5.31
CA GLY A 145 -10.48 0.74 -5.41
C GLY A 145 -10.71 0.08 -4.05
N GLU A 146 -11.48 -1.00 -4.06
CA GLU A 146 -11.85 -1.82 -2.91
C GLU A 146 -11.13 -3.17 -3.01
N ASP A 147 -10.79 -3.75 -1.85
CA ASP A 147 -10.20 -5.08 -1.72
C ASP A 147 -8.93 -5.32 -2.56
N LEU A 148 -8.08 -4.28 -2.67
CA LEU A 148 -6.83 -4.38 -3.40
C LEU A 148 -5.88 -5.33 -2.69
N THR A 149 -5.37 -6.33 -3.41
CA THR A 149 -4.48 -7.34 -2.83
C THR A 149 -3.11 -6.73 -2.53
N VAL A 150 -2.67 -6.86 -1.27
CA VAL A 150 -1.35 -6.41 -0.84
C VAL A 150 -0.34 -7.55 -0.95
N ARG A 151 0.71 -7.33 -1.73
CA ARG A 151 1.76 -8.31 -1.99
C ARG A 151 3.13 -7.74 -1.64
N VAL A 152 3.87 -8.46 -0.81
CA VAL A 152 5.23 -8.09 -0.40
C VAL A 152 6.23 -9.01 -1.09
N THR A 153 7.25 -8.43 -1.73
CA THR A 153 8.31 -9.21 -2.40
C THR A 153 9.65 -8.98 -1.71
N VAL A 154 10.30 -10.07 -1.31
CA VAL A 154 11.59 -10.06 -0.58
C VAL A 154 12.52 -11.11 -1.16
N GLY A 155 13.73 -10.72 -1.57
CA GLY A 155 14.74 -11.65 -2.10
C GLY A 155 14.24 -12.50 -3.27
N GLY A 156 13.41 -11.93 -4.16
CA GLY A 156 12.79 -12.64 -5.28
C GLY A 156 11.60 -13.55 -4.91
N GLN A 157 11.17 -13.56 -3.64
CA GLN A 157 10.01 -14.30 -3.18
C GLN A 157 8.86 -13.35 -2.85
N ALA A 158 7.72 -13.55 -3.49
CA ALA A 158 6.50 -12.84 -3.11
C ALA A 158 5.73 -13.57 -2.02
N SER A 159 5.10 -12.79 -1.14
CA SER A 159 4.17 -13.28 -0.13
C SER A 159 2.97 -13.95 -0.78
N ARG A 160 2.33 -14.85 -0.02
CA ARG A 160 0.99 -15.30 -0.39
C ARG A 160 0.01 -14.15 -0.28
N GLU A 161 -0.97 -14.14 -1.18
CA GLU A 161 -2.11 -13.22 -1.12
C GLU A 161 -2.99 -13.64 0.04
N ALA A 162 -3.22 -12.74 0.98
CA ALA A 162 -4.02 -13.03 2.16
C ALA A 162 -4.70 -11.78 2.75
N VAL A 163 -4.18 -10.59 2.43
CA VAL A 163 -4.64 -9.34 3.02
C VAL A 163 -4.96 -8.34 1.92
N THR A 164 -6.12 -7.72 2.05
CA THR A 164 -6.60 -6.68 1.18
C THR A 164 -6.47 -5.31 1.85
N PHE A 165 -6.47 -4.28 1.02
CA PHE A 165 -6.52 -2.88 1.42
C PHE A 165 -7.52 -2.15 0.52
N SER A 166 -8.34 -1.28 1.11
CA SER A 166 -9.33 -0.50 0.36
C SER A 166 -9.05 0.99 0.46
N TYR A 167 -9.24 1.73 -0.63
CA TYR A 167 -9.34 3.17 -0.54
C TYR A 167 -10.72 3.56 0.00
N ASP A 168 -10.78 4.61 0.81
CA ASP A 168 -12.03 5.08 1.40
C ASP A 168 -13.02 5.50 0.30
N PRO A 169 -14.33 5.24 0.46
CA PRO A 169 -15.34 5.70 -0.48
C PRO A 169 -15.41 7.23 -0.51
N PRO A 170 -15.82 7.84 -1.65
CA PRO A 170 -15.95 9.28 -1.75
C PRO A 170 -17.08 9.81 -0.84
N VAL A 171 -16.85 10.96 -0.20
CA VAL A 171 -17.84 11.64 0.63
C VAL A 171 -18.01 13.07 0.12
N VAL A 172 -19.25 13.54 -0.02
CA VAL A 172 -19.55 14.91 -0.42
C VAL A 172 -19.97 15.71 0.82
N ASP A 173 -19.22 16.77 1.13
CA ASP A 173 -19.49 17.65 2.27
C ASP A 173 -20.34 18.86 1.87
N GLY A 174 -20.14 19.35 0.64
CA GLY A 174 -20.83 20.55 0.19
C GLY A 174 -20.70 20.79 -1.30
N VAL A 175 -21.64 21.57 -1.82
CA VAL A 175 -21.67 22.00 -3.21
C VAL A 175 -21.92 23.49 -3.27
N SER A 176 -21.11 24.20 -4.04
CA SER A 176 -21.17 25.64 -4.19
C SER A 176 -20.92 26.06 -5.64
N ARG A 177 -21.14 27.34 -5.94
CA ARG A 177 -20.79 27.92 -7.24
C ARG A 177 -19.27 28.09 -7.31
N ALA A 178 -18.63 27.50 -8.33
CA ALA A 178 -17.18 27.62 -8.47
C ALA A 178 -16.73 29.05 -8.84
N ASP A 179 -17.64 29.85 -9.38
CA ASP A 179 -17.40 31.21 -9.89
C ASP A 179 -17.97 32.32 -8.98
N LYS A 180 -18.55 31.97 -7.82
CA LYS A 180 -19.14 32.94 -6.89
C LYS A 180 -18.67 32.72 -5.46
N ASP A 181 -18.62 33.80 -4.68
CA ASP A 181 -18.46 33.71 -3.24
C ASP A 181 -19.65 32.93 -2.61
N PRO A 182 -19.42 31.96 -1.71
CA PRO A 182 -20.50 31.22 -1.05
C PRO A 182 -21.56 32.11 -0.39
N ALA A 183 -21.17 33.24 0.21
CA ALA A 183 -22.10 34.19 0.83
C ALA A 183 -22.96 34.94 -0.19
N ALA A 184 -22.52 35.03 -1.46
CA ALA A 184 -23.33 35.58 -2.53
C ALA A 184 -24.49 34.66 -2.92
N CYS A 185 -24.41 33.36 -2.58
CA CYS A 185 -25.41 32.35 -2.89
C CYS A 185 -26.30 31.96 -1.70
N GLN A 186 -26.20 32.71 -0.59
CA GLN A 186 -27.10 32.56 0.54
C GLN A 186 -28.33 33.46 0.38
N ASP A 187 -29.50 32.90 0.71
CA ASP A 187 -30.74 33.64 0.77
C ASP A 187 -30.60 34.86 1.68
N ARG A 188 -31.20 35.99 1.28
CA ARG A 188 -31.08 37.25 2.00
C ARG A 188 -32.41 37.68 2.56
N GLU A 189 -32.40 38.21 3.77
CA GLU A 189 -33.57 38.86 4.34
C GLU A 189 -33.70 40.26 3.75
N ARG A 190 -34.83 40.54 3.10
CA ARG A 190 -35.15 41.87 2.58
C ARG A 190 -36.26 42.49 3.41
N VAL A 191 -36.00 43.68 3.95
CA VAL A 191 -36.96 44.45 4.74
C VAL A 191 -37.74 45.39 3.81
N TYR A 192 -39.05 45.42 4.00
CA TYR A 192 -40.00 46.24 3.27
C TYR A 192 -40.77 47.11 4.26
N LEU A 193 -40.97 48.38 3.90
CA LEU A 193 -41.90 49.26 4.60
C LEU A 193 -43.28 49.10 3.98
N VAL A 194 -44.20 48.52 4.74
CA VAL A 194 -45.58 48.31 4.34
C VAL A 194 -46.42 49.47 4.86
N ASN A 195 -47.07 50.18 3.95
CA ASN A 195 -48.05 51.21 4.31
C ASN A 195 -49.34 50.55 4.77
N LEU A 196 -49.79 50.91 5.96
CA LEU A 196 -51.05 50.48 6.55
C LEU A 196 -52.16 51.50 6.26
N PRO A 197 -53.43 51.07 6.28
CA PRO A 197 -54.57 51.98 6.27
C PRO A 197 -54.44 53.01 7.40
N GLY A 198 -54.65 54.29 7.10
CA GLY A 198 -54.50 55.37 8.07
C GLY A 198 -53.10 56.01 8.14
N GLY A 199 -52.18 55.67 7.22
CA GLY A 199 -50.91 56.37 7.05
C GLY A 199 -49.77 55.89 7.96
N ALA A 200 -50.00 54.86 8.78
CA ALA A 200 -48.94 54.21 9.54
C ALA A 200 -48.07 53.31 8.62
N THR A 201 -46.80 53.15 8.95
CA THR A 201 -45.89 52.20 8.29
C THR A 201 -45.50 51.07 9.22
N ARG A 202 -45.28 49.87 8.67
CA ARG A 202 -44.73 48.72 9.40
C ARG A 202 -43.60 48.08 8.62
N GLU A 203 -42.53 47.73 9.32
CA GLU A 203 -41.48 46.88 8.75
C GLU A 203 -41.99 45.44 8.63
N ALA A 204 -41.77 44.85 7.47
CA ALA A 204 -41.98 43.43 7.22
C ALA A 204 -40.77 42.89 6.48
N SER A 205 -40.23 41.75 6.90
CA SER A 205 -39.14 41.11 6.19
C SER A 205 -39.61 39.89 5.40
N ARG A 206 -38.93 39.61 4.29
CA ARG A 206 -39.11 38.39 3.50
C ARG A 206 -37.76 37.88 3.02
N THR A 207 -37.56 36.58 3.14
CA THR A 207 -36.40 35.89 2.55
C THR A 207 -36.50 35.90 1.03
N VAL A 208 -35.46 36.36 0.37
CA VAL A 208 -35.32 36.41 -1.09
C VAL A 208 -34.20 35.44 -1.50
N PRO A 209 -34.48 34.49 -2.41
CA PRO A 209 -33.45 33.57 -2.89
C PRO A 209 -32.30 34.32 -3.57
N ALA A 210 -31.09 33.80 -3.43
CA ALA A 210 -29.90 34.40 -4.05
C ALA A 210 -29.83 34.23 -5.58
N GLU A 211 -30.75 33.48 -6.19
CA GLU A 211 -30.82 33.18 -7.63
C GLU A 211 -29.50 32.63 -8.21
N CYS A 212 -28.72 31.92 -7.38
CA CYS A 212 -27.43 31.36 -7.79
C CYS A 212 -27.52 30.08 -8.63
N PHE A 213 -28.69 29.43 -8.72
CA PHE A 213 -28.81 28.11 -9.34
C PHE A 213 -29.94 28.13 -10.36
N ASP A 214 -29.63 28.59 -11.58
CA ASP A 214 -30.60 28.65 -12.68
C ASP A 214 -30.93 27.25 -13.19
N THR A 215 -32.22 26.96 -13.39
CA THR A 215 -32.72 25.70 -13.96
C THR A 215 -32.12 25.32 -15.32
N ARG A 216 -31.58 26.29 -16.07
CA ARG A 216 -30.88 26.06 -17.33
C ARG A 216 -29.54 25.33 -17.17
N GLY A 217 -28.95 25.34 -15.97
CA GLY A 217 -27.62 24.78 -15.73
C GLY A 217 -26.52 25.56 -16.46
N GLY A 218 -25.43 24.87 -16.80
CA GLY A 218 -24.29 25.41 -17.58
C GLY A 218 -23.29 26.24 -16.78
N TYR A 219 -23.54 26.47 -15.48
CA TYR A 219 -22.57 27.11 -14.59
C TYR A 219 -21.69 26.06 -13.91
N ALA A 220 -20.48 26.48 -13.53
CA ALA A 220 -19.53 25.63 -12.83
C ALA A 220 -19.90 25.48 -11.35
N LEU A 221 -19.98 24.24 -10.89
CA LEU A 221 -20.13 23.86 -9.50
C LEU A 221 -18.79 23.39 -8.93
N LEU A 222 -18.53 23.76 -7.69
CA LEU A 222 -17.47 23.23 -6.86
C LEU A 222 -18.08 22.29 -5.84
N VAL A 223 -17.78 21.00 -5.95
CA VAL A 223 -18.10 19.95 -5.00
C VAL A 223 -16.89 19.75 -4.10
N GLU A 224 -17.06 19.95 -2.80
CA GLU A 224 -16.03 19.72 -1.79
C GLU A 224 -16.36 18.46 -0.99
N GLY A 225 -15.31 17.73 -0.60
CA GLY A 225 -15.47 16.50 0.15
C GLY A 225 -14.16 15.73 0.29
N GLU A 226 -14.25 14.42 0.42
CA GLU A 226 -13.11 13.55 0.66
C GLU A 226 -13.09 12.35 -0.29
N SER A 227 -11.90 11.81 -0.51
CA SER A 227 -11.64 10.56 -1.24
C SER A 227 -12.14 10.49 -2.69
N PHE A 228 -12.28 11.62 -3.39
CA PHE A 228 -12.71 11.66 -4.80
C PHE A 228 -11.73 11.05 -5.81
N GLY A 229 -10.46 10.90 -5.45
CA GLY A 229 -9.41 10.49 -6.39
C GLY A 229 -9.01 11.61 -7.36
N ARG A 230 -8.07 11.33 -8.27
CA ARG A 230 -7.63 12.27 -9.32
C ARG A 230 -8.29 12.04 -10.68
N SER A 231 -9.04 10.95 -10.82
CA SER A 231 -9.62 10.52 -12.09
C SER A 231 -10.82 9.61 -11.84
N GLY A 232 -11.76 9.56 -12.78
CA GLY A 232 -12.83 8.57 -12.80
C GLY A 232 -14.06 8.91 -11.96
N ALA A 233 -14.14 10.08 -11.33
CA ALA A 233 -15.37 10.52 -10.68
C ALA A 233 -16.51 10.66 -11.71
N PHE A 234 -17.67 10.14 -11.34
CA PHE A 234 -18.94 10.37 -12.01
C PHE A 234 -19.82 11.14 -11.03
N VAL A 235 -20.21 12.36 -11.39
CA VAL A 235 -21.04 13.22 -10.52
C VAL A 235 -22.42 13.34 -11.13
N SER A 236 -23.43 13.20 -10.29
CA SER A 236 -24.84 13.35 -10.68
C SER A 236 -25.58 14.29 -9.72
N ILE A 237 -26.47 15.11 -10.26
CA ILE A 237 -27.33 16.02 -9.51
C ILE A 237 -28.77 15.68 -9.84
N GLY A 238 -29.51 15.17 -8.87
CA GLY A 238 -30.89 14.69 -9.09
C GLY A 238 -30.98 13.63 -10.21
N GLY A 239 -29.96 12.78 -10.33
CA GLY A 239 -29.87 11.73 -11.35
C GLY A 239 -29.42 12.19 -12.75
N ARG A 240 -29.07 13.48 -12.93
CA ARG A 240 -28.51 14.00 -14.19
C ARG A 240 -27.01 14.18 -14.06
N GLU A 241 -26.28 13.83 -15.10
CA GLU A 241 -24.82 13.95 -15.13
C GLU A 241 -24.38 15.42 -14.97
N CYS A 242 -23.52 15.67 -13.98
CA CYS A 242 -22.73 16.90 -13.87
C CYS A 242 -21.38 16.64 -14.54
N ARG A 243 -21.16 17.22 -15.71
CA ARG A 243 -19.97 16.92 -16.52
C ARG A 243 -18.71 17.38 -15.78
N VAL A 244 -17.87 16.44 -15.36
CA VAL A 244 -16.64 16.74 -14.62
C VAL A 244 -15.64 17.49 -15.52
N VAL A 245 -15.19 18.65 -15.04
CA VAL A 245 -14.19 19.51 -15.69
C VAL A 245 -12.80 19.24 -15.10
N SER A 246 -12.72 19.15 -13.78
CA SER A 246 -11.48 18.84 -13.06
C SER A 246 -11.79 18.15 -11.74
N GLN A 247 -10.87 17.32 -11.25
CA GLN A 247 -11.00 16.68 -9.95
C GLN A 247 -9.65 16.57 -9.24
N THR A 248 -9.70 16.66 -7.92
CA THR A 248 -8.64 16.34 -6.97
C THR A 248 -9.25 15.43 -5.90
N HIS A 249 -8.43 14.91 -5.00
CA HIS A 249 -8.88 14.04 -3.91
C HIS A 249 -9.98 14.63 -3.01
N ASN A 250 -10.16 15.95 -3.00
CA ASN A 250 -11.10 16.64 -2.11
C ASN A 250 -11.97 17.69 -2.81
N ARG A 251 -11.81 17.87 -4.13
CA ARG A 251 -12.58 18.84 -4.91
C ARG A 251 -12.91 18.31 -6.29
N ILE A 252 -14.16 18.46 -6.71
CA ILE A 252 -14.58 18.24 -8.09
C ILE A 252 -15.18 19.54 -8.61
N THR A 253 -14.74 19.97 -9.79
CA THR A 253 -15.42 21.02 -10.56
C THR A 253 -16.19 20.35 -11.68
N CYS A 254 -17.50 20.60 -11.76
CA CYS A 254 -18.35 20.05 -12.80
C CYS A 254 -19.34 21.10 -13.35
N GLU A 255 -19.81 20.89 -14.57
CA GLU A 255 -20.81 21.75 -15.22
C GLU A 255 -22.22 21.29 -14.83
N ALA A 256 -22.97 22.17 -14.18
CA ALA A 256 -24.32 21.85 -13.69
C ALA A 256 -25.25 21.47 -14.86
N PRO A 257 -25.96 20.34 -14.80
CA PRO A 257 -26.95 20.01 -15.81
C PRO A 257 -28.17 20.93 -15.70
N GLN A 258 -28.92 21.03 -16.80
CA GLN A 258 -30.28 21.56 -16.75
C GLN A 258 -31.14 20.72 -15.79
N GLY A 259 -31.95 21.36 -14.94
CA GLY A 259 -32.69 20.68 -13.89
C GLY A 259 -33.71 21.57 -13.18
N PHE A 260 -34.53 20.94 -12.35
CA PHE A 260 -35.53 21.61 -11.51
C PHE A 260 -35.69 20.85 -10.19
N GLY A 261 -36.12 21.55 -9.14
CA GLY A 261 -36.30 20.98 -7.81
C GLY A 261 -35.59 21.79 -6.73
N ASP A 262 -35.86 21.45 -5.47
CA ASP A 262 -35.22 22.02 -4.29
C ASP A 262 -34.44 20.90 -3.55
N ARG A 263 -33.23 21.21 -3.07
CA ARG A 263 -32.35 20.30 -2.33
C ARG A 263 -32.11 18.94 -2.99
N LEU A 264 -31.77 18.95 -4.28
CA LEU A 264 -31.36 17.72 -4.97
C LEU A 264 -30.05 17.19 -4.38
N GLY A 265 -30.01 15.88 -4.10
CA GLY A 265 -28.80 15.20 -3.67
C GLY A 265 -27.74 15.21 -4.79
N VAL A 266 -26.48 15.32 -4.36
CA VAL A 266 -25.31 15.16 -5.22
C VAL A 266 -24.64 13.85 -4.84
N VAL A 267 -24.45 12.99 -5.84
CA VAL A 267 -23.86 11.64 -5.72
C VAL A 267 -22.82 11.46 -6.78
#